data_AF-A0A7W0WMW5-F1
#
_entry.id   AF-A0A7W0WMW5-F1
#
_cell.length_a   1.000
_cell.length_b   1.000
_cell.length_c   1.000
_cell.angle_alpha   90.00
_cell.angle_beta   90.00
_cell.angle_gamma   90.00
#
_symmetry.space_group_name_H-M   'P 1'
#
loop_
_entity.id
_entity.type
_entity.pdbx_description
1 polymer ?
#
loop_
_entity_poly.entity_id
_entity_poly.type
_entity_poly.pdbx_seq_one_letter_code
_entity_poly.pdbx_strand_id
1 'polypeptide(L)' 'MPSVLDLELTRLRAMTATEKLATMHALWLQAWSLTSARVRARHPEWTPEQVEAEIRLIFHRDS' A
#
# COMPACT_ATOMS: atom_id res chain seq x y z
N MET A 1 -25.41 -0.64 -17.69
CA MET A 1 -24.82 0.03 -16.51
C MET A 1 -23.32 -0.03 -16.65
N PRO A 2 -22.56 1.04 -16.39
CA PRO A 2 -21.10 0.99 -16.42
C PRO A 2 -20.58 0.01 -15.37
N SER A 3 -19.49 -0.71 -15.68
CA SER A 3 -18.88 -1.62 -14.72
C SER A 3 -18.17 -0.82 -13.60
N VAL A 4 -17.91 -1.47 -12.48
CA VAL A 4 -17.12 -0.87 -11.38
C VAL A 4 -15.74 -0.43 -11.89
N LEU A 5 -15.12 -1.22 -12.77
CA LEU A 5 -13.83 -0.87 -13.37
C LEU A 5 -13.92 0.41 -14.23
N ASP A 6 -15.00 0.58 -15.00
CA ASP A 6 -15.20 1.77 -15.83
C ASP A 6 -15.37 3.04 -14.97
N LEU A 7 -16.05 2.91 -13.84
CA LEU A 7 -16.23 4.02 -12.89
C LEU A 7 -14.89 4.41 -12.24
N GLU A 8 -14.09 3.43 -11.81
CA GLU A 8 -12.77 3.68 -11.21
C GLU A 8 -11.79 4.29 -12.22
N LEU A 9 -11.78 3.81 -13.47
CA LEU A 9 -10.96 4.40 -14.54
C LEU A 9 -11.38 5.84 -14.86
N THR A 10 -12.67 6.11 -14.88
CA THR A 10 -13.20 7.46 -15.11
C THR A 10 -12.78 8.40 -13.99
N ARG A 11 -12.87 7.95 -12.74
CA ARG A 11 -12.42 8.68 -11.56
C ARG A 11 -10.92 8.97 -11.62
N LEU A 12 -10.09 7.98 -11.92
CA LEU A 12 -8.65 8.14 -12.05
C LEU A 12 -8.28 9.11 -13.19
N ARG A 13 -9.03 9.10 -14.30
CA ARG A 13 -8.80 10.03 -15.42
C ARG A 13 -9.16 11.47 -15.07
N ALA A 14 -10.17 11.67 -14.22
CA ALA A 14 -10.59 13.00 -13.76
C ALA A 14 -9.65 13.62 -12.71
N MET A 15 -8.81 12.82 -12.06
CA MET A 15 -7.86 13.31 -11.06
C MET A 15 -6.69 14.07 -11.69
N THR A 16 -6.35 15.19 -11.07
CA THR A 16 -5.09 15.91 -11.29
C THR A 16 -3.88 15.06 -10.91
N ALA A 17 -2.69 15.47 -11.37
CA ALA A 17 -1.44 14.78 -10.99
C ALA A 17 -1.23 14.77 -9.47
N THR A 18 -1.51 15.88 -8.79
CA THR A 18 -1.39 15.99 -7.32
C THR A 18 -2.33 15.04 -6.60
N GLU A 19 -3.59 14.94 -7.05
CA GLU A 19 -4.54 14.00 -6.47
C GLU A 19 -4.11 12.55 -6.67
N LYS A 20 -3.58 12.21 -7.86
CA LYS A 20 -3.05 10.87 -8.12
C LYS A 20 -1.91 10.52 -7.17
N LEU A 21 -0.96 11.43 -6.99
CA LEU A 21 0.15 11.25 -6.06
C LEU A 21 -0.35 11.09 -4.61
N ALA A 22 -1.31 11.91 -4.18
CA ALA A 22 -1.90 11.81 -2.86
C ALA A 22 -2.60 10.46 -2.64
N THR A 23 -3.37 9.99 -3.63
CA THR A 23 -4.02 8.68 -3.58
C THR A 23 -3.02 7.53 -3.58
N MET A 24 -1.99 7.58 -4.44
CA MET A 24 -0.94 6.55 -4.45
C MET A 24 -0.18 6.49 -3.12
N HIS A 25 0.14 7.65 -2.54
CA HIS A 25 0.77 7.72 -1.23
C HIS A 25 -0.11 7.13 -0.12
N ALA A 26 -1.41 7.43 -0.13
CA ALA A 26 -2.37 6.85 0.81
C ALA A 26 -2.46 5.32 0.68
N LEU A 27 -2.52 4.81 -0.55
CA LEU A 27 -2.52 3.36 -0.81
C LEU A 27 -1.23 2.70 -0.34
N TRP A 28 -0.08 3.35 -0.58
CA TRP A 28 1.21 2.85 -0.12
C TRP A 28 1.26 2.75 1.41
N LEU A 29 0.78 3.77 2.14
CA LEU A 29 0.70 3.76 3.60
C LEU A 29 -0.21 2.62 4.12
N GLN A 30 -1.35 2.39 3.46
CA GLN A 30 -2.24 1.29 3.83
C GLN A 30 -1.60 -0.08 3.60
N ALA A 31 -0.95 -0.27 2.45
CA ALA A 31 -0.24 -1.51 2.14
C ALA A 31 0.90 -1.76 3.15
N TRP A 32 1.65 -0.72 3.51
CA TRP A 32 2.70 -0.79 4.53
C TRP A 32 2.14 -1.22 5.88
N SER A 33 1.07 -0.57 6.34
CA SER A 33 0.42 -0.87 7.62
C SER A 33 -0.09 -2.32 7.69
N LEU A 34 -0.78 -2.78 6.65
CA LEU A 34 -1.29 -4.16 6.56
C LEU A 34 -0.14 -5.18 6.57
N THR A 35 0.93 -4.91 5.81
CA THR A 35 2.11 -5.77 5.75
C THR A 35 2.80 -5.83 7.10
N SER A 36 2.92 -4.69 7.79
CA SER A 36 3.48 -4.62 9.14
C SER A 36 2.69 -5.45 10.14
N ALA A 37 1.35 -5.32 10.15
CA ALA A 37 0.49 -6.11 11.00
C ALA A 37 0.66 -7.62 10.75
N ARG A 38 0.76 -8.02 9.47
CA ARG A 38 1.01 -9.41 9.09
C ARG A 38 2.36 -9.93 9.59
N VAL A 39 3.44 -9.15 9.44
CA VAL A 39 4.79 -9.55 9.89
C VAL A 39 4.81 -9.69 11.40
N ARG A 40 4.27 -8.72 12.15
CA ARG A 40 4.16 -8.78 13.62
C ARG A 40 3.36 -9.99 14.10
N ALA A 41 2.27 -10.32 13.40
CA ALA A 41 1.45 -11.49 13.75
C ALA A 41 2.18 -12.82 13.52
N ARG A 42 3.11 -12.87 12.55
CA ARG A 42 3.92 -14.07 12.26
C ARG A 42 5.15 -14.19 13.17
N HIS A 43 5.67 -13.06 13.64
CA HIS A 43 6.86 -12.98 14.49
C HIS A 43 6.61 -12.06 15.69
N PRO A 44 5.84 -12.51 16.70
CA PRO A 44 5.50 -11.69 17.86
C PRO A 44 6.71 -11.29 18.72
N GLU A 45 7.80 -12.04 18.62
CA GLU A 45 9.05 -11.83 19.35
C GLU A 45 9.99 -10.81 18.70
N TRP A 46 9.72 -10.40 17.46
CA TRP A 46 10.58 -9.49 16.73
C TRP A 46 10.47 -8.06 17.25
N THR A 47 11.62 -7.36 17.24
CA THR A 47 11.67 -5.94 17.56
C THR A 47 11.06 -5.10 16.43
N PRO A 48 10.65 -3.86 16.71
CA PRO A 48 10.17 -2.94 15.67
C PRO A 48 11.12 -2.79 14.48
N GLU A 49 12.43 -2.78 14.73
CA GLU A 49 13.47 -2.61 13.71
C GLU A 49 13.56 -3.84 12.80
N GLN A 50 13.43 -5.04 13.35
CA GLN A 50 13.41 -6.29 12.58
C GLN A 50 12.17 -6.37 11.69
N VAL A 51 11.02 -5.97 12.23
CA VAL A 51 9.77 -5.87 11.46
C VAL A 51 9.92 -4.85 10.33
N GLU A 52 10.49 -3.68 10.60
CA GLU A 52 10.71 -2.67 9.57
C GLU A 52 11.65 -3.14 8.46
N ALA A 53 12.77 -3.78 8.83
CA ALA A 53 13.71 -4.35 7.86
C ALA A 53 13.03 -5.37 6.93
N GLU A 54 12.21 -6.26 7.48
CA GLU A 54 11.47 -7.25 6.69
C GLU A 54 10.44 -6.61 5.76
N ILE A 55 9.69 -5.61 6.23
CA ILE A 55 8.72 -4.90 5.37
C ILE A 55 9.46 -4.22 4.20
N ARG A 56 10.60 -3.57 4.46
CA ARG A 56 11.41 -2.96 3.40
C ARG A 56 11.87 -3.98 2.35
N LEU A 57 12.27 -5.18 2.78
CA LEU A 57 12.63 -6.26 1.86
C LEU A 57 11.45 -6.73 1.01
N ILE A 58 10.27 -6.90 1.62
CA ILE A 58 9.04 -7.29 0.90
C ILE A 58 8.71 -6.26 -0.19
N PHE A 59 8.66 -4.98 0.17
CA PHE A 59 8.35 -3.93 -0.79
C PHE A 59 9.43 -3.78 -1.86
N HIS A 60 10.71 -3.99 -1.54
CA HIS A 60 11.78 -3.94 -2.52
C HIS A 60 11.71 -5.10 -3.54
N ARG A 61 11.34 -6.30 -3.09
CA ARG A 61 11.24 -7.47 -3.97
C ARG A 61 10.05 -7.40 -4.94
N ASP A 62 8.97 -6.78 -4.50
CA ASP A 62 7.72 -6.70 -5.26
C ASP A 62 7.63 -5.41 -6.13
N SER A 63 8.69 -4.57 -6.14
CA SER A 63 8.85 -3.35 -6.98
C SER A 63 9.60 -3.64 -8.27
#